data_AF-A0A2I4U2R7-F1
#
_entry.id   AF-A0A2I4U2R7-F1
#
_cell.length_a   1.000
_cell.length_b   1.000
_cell.length_c   1.000
_cell.angle_alpha   90.00
_cell.angle_beta   90.00
_cell.angle_gamma   90.00
#
_symmetry.space_group_name_H-M   'P 1'
#
loop_
_entity.id
_entity.type
_entity.pdbx_description
1 polymer ?
#
loop_
_entity_poly.entity_id
_entity_poly.type
_entity_poly.pdbx_seq_one_letter_code
_entity_poly.pdbx_strand_id
1 'polypeptide(L)'
;SLYYGCGVGWTLYPPLSISENSGLGVDYLMFSLHLAGVSSLVGSINFISTIMSCVDFKTSIIIWSYLFTSILLLLSLPVLAAGITMLLFDRNFGTAFFEPMGGGDPLLFQHLFWFFGHPEVYVLILPGFGIVSHICMSISNNDSSFGYYGLICAMASIVCLGSVVWAHHMFMVGLDYLTAIFFSSVTMIIGIPTGIKVFSWLYMLNSCGTRLSDPVLWWLVGFIFLFTIGGVTGVALSASSLDILFHDTWFVVAHFHYVLSLGSYSSVIIMLVWWWPFIIGYSMNK
;
A
#
# COMPACT_ATOMS: atom_id res chain seq x y z
N SER A 1 16.95 21.45 -1.44
CA SER A 1 18.12 21.97 -2.16
C SER A 1 18.62 20.88 -3.07
N LEU A 2 18.68 21.10 -4.39
CA LEU A 2 19.14 20.11 -5.39
C LEU A 2 20.60 19.65 -5.18
N TYR A 3 21.40 20.39 -4.41
CA TYR A 3 22.78 19.98 -4.08
C TYR A 3 22.87 19.01 -2.87
N TYR A 4 21.89 19.04 -1.95
CA TYR A 4 21.89 18.20 -0.73
C TYR A 4 20.68 17.27 -0.59
N GLY A 5 19.64 17.45 -1.41
CA GLY A 5 18.39 16.69 -1.35
C GLY A 5 18.04 16.08 -2.71
N CYS A 6 17.17 15.08 -2.68
CA CYS A 6 16.70 14.42 -3.89
C CYS A 6 15.58 15.24 -4.55
N GLY A 7 15.85 15.80 -5.74
CA GLY A 7 14.92 16.67 -6.49
C GLY A 7 14.25 15.99 -7.68
N VAL A 8 14.21 14.65 -7.71
CA VAL A 8 13.77 13.87 -8.88
C VAL A 8 12.42 13.17 -8.69
N GLY A 9 11.68 13.58 -7.65
CA GLY A 9 10.45 12.93 -7.22
C GLY A 9 10.70 11.65 -6.41
N TRP A 10 9.65 11.15 -5.74
CA TRP A 10 9.75 9.92 -4.93
C TRP A 10 9.90 8.65 -5.79
N THR A 11 9.55 8.74 -7.08
CA THR A 11 9.65 7.64 -8.04
C THR A 11 11.04 7.49 -8.66
N LEU A 12 11.94 8.47 -8.52
CA LEU A 12 13.35 8.37 -8.96
C LEU A 12 13.55 8.09 -10.45
N TYR A 13 12.64 8.54 -11.32
CA TYR A 13 12.68 8.16 -12.74
C TYR A 13 13.94 8.62 -13.49
N PRO A 14 14.64 7.72 -14.20
CA PRO A 14 15.57 8.11 -15.24
C PRO A 14 14.81 8.69 -16.46
N PRO A 15 15.43 9.54 -17.28
CA PRO A 15 16.83 9.98 -17.19
C PRO A 15 17.07 11.09 -16.16
N LEU A 16 16.03 11.67 -15.57
CA LEU A 16 16.17 12.79 -14.62
C LEU A 16 17.05 12.40 -13.41
N SER A 17 16.86 11.19 -12.87
CA SER A 17 17.66 10.66 -11.77
C SER A 17 19.08 10.26 -12.15
N ILE A 18 19.44 10.17 -13.44
CA ILE A 18 20.82 9.89 -13.90
C ILE A 18 21.53 11.19 -14.31
N SER A 19 20.78 12.25 -14.60
CA SER A 19 21.33 13.53 -15.07
C SER A 19 22.45 14.08 -14.16
N GLU A 20 23.47 14.70 -14.77
CA GLU A 20 24.63 15.25 -14.06
C GLU A 20 24.25 16.31 -13.01
N ASN A 21 23.10 16.98 -13.19
CA ASN A 21 22.60 18.02 -12.29
C ASN A 21 21.80 17.50 -11.09
N SER A 22 21.58 16.19 -10.97
CA SER A 22 20.73 15.59 -9.92
C SER A 22 21.39 15.55 -8.52
N GLY A 23 22.72 15.72 -8.44
CA GLY A 23 23.48 15.81 -7.19
C GLY A 23 23.59 14.49 -6.41
N LEU A 24 24.33 14.53 -5.28
CA LEU A 24 24.57 13.36 -4.41
C LEU A 24 23.36 12.95 -3.57
N GLY A 25 22.35 13.81 -3.44
CA GLY A 25 21.15 13.54 -2.64
C GLY A 25 20.34 12.34 -3.15
N VAL A 26 20.42 12.04 -4.45
CA VAL A 26 19.77 10.85 -5.04
C VAL A 26 20.47 9.57 -4.56
N ASP A 27 21.81 9.56 -4.51
CA ASP A 27 22.56 8.39 -4.02
C ASP A 27 22.27 8.12 -2.55
N TYR A 28 22.27 9.17 -1.71
CA TYR A 28 21.92 9.02 -0.29
C TYR A 28 20.50 8.49 -0.10
N LEU A 29 19.53 8.95 -0.88
CA LEU A 29 18.18 8.44 -0.80
C LEU A 29 18.12 6.96 -1.21
N MET A 30 18.78 6.55 -2.30
CA MET A 30 18.82 5.15 -2.72
C MET A 30 19.51 4.25 -1.67
N PHE A 31 20.61 4.69 -1.05
CA PHE A 31 21.21 3.95 0.06
C PHE A 31 20.28 3.86 1.27
N SER A 32 19.55 4.93 1.60
CA SER A 32 18.58 4.89 2.70
C SER A 32 17.43 3.91 2.43
N LEU A 33 16.96 3.82 1.17
CA LEU A 33 15.94 2.88 0.74
C LEU A 33 16.44 1.43 0.80
N HIS A 34 17.71 1.16 0.49
CA HIS A 34 18.30 -0.17 0.71
C HIS A 34 18.28 -0.56 2.19
N LEU A 35 18.71 0.34 3.08
CA LEU A 35 18.72 0.06 4.52
C LEU A 35 17.30 -0.18 5.07
N ALA A 36 16.34 0.66 4.67
CA ALA A 36 14.93 0.47 5.01
C ALA A 36 14.39 -0.87 4.47
N GLY A 37 14.72 -1.20 3.22
CA GLY A 37 14.33 -2.46 2.59
C GLY A 37 14.89 -3.68 3.31
N VAL A 38 16.16 -3.67 3.71
CA VAL A 38 16.78 -4.76 4.50
C VAL A 38 16.07 -4.92 5.84
N SER A 39 15.77 -3.83 6.53
CA SER A 39 15.01 -3.87 7.80
C SER A 39 13.63 -4.52 7.61
N SER A 40 12.88 -4.10 6.59
CA SER A 40 11.55 -4.65 6.29
C SER A 40 11.58 -6.11 5.83
N LEU A 41 12.60 -6.53 5.08
CA LEU A 41 12.79 -7.93 4.67
C LEU A 41 13.05 -8.85 5.88
N VAL A 42 13.99 -8.48 6.75
CA VAL A 42 14.29 -9.25 7.96
C VAL A 42 13.07 -9.30 8.89
N GLY A 43 12.37 -8.17 9.04
CA GLY A 43 11.11 -8.11 9.79
C GLY A 43 10.04 -9.04 9.21
N SER A 44 9.89 -9.07 7.88
CA SER A 44 8.91 -9.92 7.19
C SER A 44 9.19 -11.40 7.39
N ILE A 45 10.45 -11.83 7.30
CA ILE A 45 10.85 -13.22 7.58
C ILE A 45 10.50 -13.58 9.03
N ASN A 46 10.81 -12.70 9.99
CA ASN A 46 10.48 -12.92 11.39
C ASN A 46 8.97 -13.06 11.62
N PHE A 47 8.14 -12.17 11.05
CA PHE A 47 6.68 -12.26 11.18
C PHE A 47 6.13 -13.53 10.53
N ILE A 48 6.58 -13.88 9.33
CA ILE A 48 6.14 -15.12 8.65
C ILE A 48 6.49 -16.34 9.50
N SER A 49 7.74 -16.49 9.92
CA SER A 49 8.16 -17.64 10.73
C SER A 49 7.39 -17.72 12.06
N THR A 50 7.18 -16.59 12.72
CA THR A 50 6.44 -16.53 13.99
C THR A 50 4.97 -16.91 13.80
N ILE A 51 4.27 -16.26 12.86
CA ILE A 51 2.83 -16.48 12.66
C ILE A 51 2.57 -17.91 12.18
N MET A 52 3.36 -18.41 11.23
CA MET A 52 3.17 -19.77 10.69
C MET A 52 3.38 -20.87 11.74
N SER A 53 4.08 -20.59 12.85
CA SER A 53 4.27 -21.54 13.95
C SER A 53 3.03 -21.73 14.82
N CYS A 54 2.09 -20.79 14.81
CA CYS A 54 0.95 -20.74 15.73
C CYS A 54 -0.41 -20.42 15.09
N VAL A 55 -0.45 -20.11 13.79
CA VAL A 55 -1.69 -19.75 13.09
C VAL A 55 -2.65 -20.93 12.97
N ASP A 56 -3.91 -20.68 13.26
CA ASP A 56 -5.03 -21.59 13.05
C ASP A 56 -6.26 -20.82 12.52
N PHE A 57 -7.36 -21.54 12.29
CA PHE A 57 -8.60 -20.94 11.79
C PHE A 57 -9.35 -20.08 12.82
N LYS A 58 -8.89 -20.00 14.07
CA LYS A 58 -9.47 -19.16 15.14
C LYS A 58 -8.64 -17.90 15.42
N THR A 59 -7.50 -17.78 14.75
CA THR A 59 -6.55 -16.69 14.95
C THR A 59 -7.16 -15.34 14.59
N SER A 60 -6.86 -14.31 15.37
CA SER A 60 -7.39 -12.96 15.13
C SER A 60 -7.07 -12.45 13.73
N ILE A 61 -8.02 -11.73 13.12
CA ILE A 61 -7.90 -11.26 11.74
C ILE A 61 -6.75 -10.28 11.51
N ILE A 62 -6.32 -9.60 12.57
CA ILE A 62 -5.15 -8.73 12.53
C ILE A 62 -3.86 -9.51 12.23
N ILE A 63 -3.75 -10.75 12.70
CA ILE A 63 -2.57 -11.60 12.50
C ILE A 63 -2.49 -12.04 11.03
N TRP A 64 -3.63 -12.41 10.42
CA TRP A 64 -3.71 -12.68 8.98
C TRP A 64 -3.27 -11.48 8.15
N SER A 65 -3.68 -10.28 8.54
CA SER A 65 -3.26 -9.04 7.88
C SER A 65 -1.74 -8.83 7.95
N TYR A 66 -1.11 -9.03 9.12
CA TYR A 66 0.36 -8.95 9.24
C TYR A 66 1.08 -10.03 8.44
N LEU A 67 0.54 -11.26 8.37
CA LEU A 67 1.08 -12.32 7.54
C LEU A 67 1.08 -11.92 6.05
N PHE A 68 -0.06 -11.45 5.55
CA PHE A 68 -0.21 -11.00 4.18
C PHE A 68 0.68 -9.80 3.82
N THR A 69 0.81 -8.85 4.73
CA THR A 69 1.73 -7.71 4.61
C THR A 69 3.19 -8.19 4.49
N SER A 70 3.58 -9.15 5.33
CA SER A 70 4.94 -9.70 5.34
C SER A 70 5.24 -10.50 4.06
N ILE A 71 4.27 -11.22 3.53
CA ILE A 71 4.41 -11.93 2.25
C ILE A 71 4.63 -10.94 1.10
N LEU A 72 3.85 -9.85 1.04
CA LEU A 72 4.03 -8.82 0.00
C LEU A 72 5.42 -8.19 0.08
N LEU A 73 5.86 -7.76 1.26
CA LEU A 73 7.18 -7.17 1.47
C LEU A 73 8.32 -8.12 1.04
N LEU A 74 8.20 -9.41 1.37
CA LEU A 74 9.20 -10.42 0.97
C LEU A 74 9.31 -10.56 -0.55
N LEU A 75 8.19 -10.44 -1.27
CA LEU A 75 8.13 -10.59 -2.73
C LEU A 75 8.48 -9.31 -3.49
N SER A 76 8.09 -8.14 -2.97
CA SER A 76 8.18 -6.86 -3.70
C SER A 76 9.51 -6.12 -3.48
N LEU A 77 10.06 -6.13 -2.26
CA LEU A 77 11.27 -5.38 -1.93
C LEU A 77 12.53 -5.78 -2.72
N PRO A 78 12.77 -7.07 -3.04
CA PRO A 78 13.91 -7.45 -3.87
C PRO A 78 13.90 -6.77 -5.25
N VAL A 79 12.71 -6.54 -5.82
CA VAL A 79 12.57 -5.89 -7.14
C VAL A 79 12.92 -4.41 -7.07
N LEU A 80 12.48 -3.70 -6.02
CA LEU A 80 12.92 -2.33 -5.79
C LEU A 80 14.43 -2.27 -5.65
N ALA A 81 15.00 -3.10 -4.75
CA ALA A 81 16.44 -3.12 -4.47
C ALA A 81 17.26 -3.34 -5.75
N ALA A 82 16.83 -4.26 -6.63
CA ALA A 82 17.44 -4.46 -7.93
C ALA A 82 17.35 -3.20 -8.81
N GLY A 83 16.17 -2.59 -8.92
CA GLY A 83 15.94 -1.36 -9.68
C GLY A 83 16.83 -0.20 -9.25
N ILE A 84 16.87 0.10 -7.95
CA ILE A 84 17.68 1.21 -7.42
C ILE A 84 19.18 0.88 -7.38
N THR A 85 19.58 -0.40 -7.32
CA THR A 85 20.98 -0.81 -7.51
C THR A 85 21.42 -0.58 -8.96
N MET A 86 20.63 -0.99 -9.95
CA MET A 86 20.91 -0.70 -11.36
C MET A 86 21.01 0.81 -11.61
N LEU A 87 20.15 1.61 -10.98
CA LEU A 87 20.18 3.06 -11.10
C LEU A 87 21.43 3.69 -10.46
N LEU A 88 21.88 3.16 -9.30
CA LEU A 88 23.17 3.54 -8.71
C LEU A 88 24.35 3.21 -9.63
N PHE A 89 24.28 2.09 -10.35
CA PHE A 89 25.30 1.67 -11.31
C PHE A 89 25.36 2.60 -12.53
N ASP A 90 24.21 2.98 -13.07
CA ASP A 90 24.15 3.95 -14.19
C ASP A 90 24.72 5.31 -13.79
N ARG A 91 24.48 5.73 -12.54
CA ARG A 91 24.99 7.00 -12.01
C ARG A 91 26.49 7.01 -11.70
N ASN A 92 27.02 5.91 -11.16
CA ASN A 92 28.33 5.92 -10.49
C ASN A 92 29.39 4.99 -11.13
N PHE A 93 28.97 4.05 -11.98
CA PHE A 93 29.84 3.00 -12.50
C PHE A 93 29.81 2.88 -14.03
N GLY A 94 29.14 3.80 -14.73
CA GLY A 94 29.15 3.89 -16.18
C GLY A 94 28.41 2.75 -16.89
N THR A 95 27.46 2.11 -16.21
CA THR A 95 26.51 1.19 -16.87
C THR A 95 25.42 1.98 -17.61
N ALA A 96 24.61 1.27 -18.40
CA ALA A 96 23.50 1.86 -19.15
C ALA A 96 22.27 0.93 -19.13
N PHE A 97 21.77 0.61 -17.94
CA PHE A 97 20.52 -0.14 -17.79
C PHE A 97 19.31 0.67 -18.26
N PHE A 98 19.29 1.96 -17.93
CA PHE A 98 18.17 2.87 -18.18
C PHE A 98 18.54 4.08 -19.04
N GLU A 99 19.82 4.25 -19.40
CA GLU A 99 20.30 5.37 -20.24
C GLU A 99 20.12 5.05 -21.74
N PRO A 100 19.21 5.75 -22.46
CA PRO A 100 18.98 5.49 -23.88
C PRO A 100 20.22 5.67 -24.77
N MET A 101 21.12 6.60 -24.43
CA MET A 101 22.35 6.81 -25.20
C MET A 101 23.29 5.60 -25.17
N GLY A 102 23.21 4.79 -24.10
CA GLY A 102 23.94 3.53 -23.98
C GLY A 102 23.13 2.29 -24.38
N GLY A 103 21.91 2.46 -24.89
CA GLY A 103 21.00 1.38 -25.28
C GLY A 103 20.09 0.85 -24.17
N GLY A 104 20.06 1.50 -23.00
CA GLY A 104 19.14 1.19 -21.91
C GLY A 104 17.72 1.72 -22.15
N ASP A 105 16.79 1.35 -21.27
CA ASP A 105 15.38 1.74 -21.37
C ASP A 105 14.84 2.32 -20.04
N PRO A 106 14.51 3.62 -19.97
CA PRO A 106 13.86 4.21 -18.80
C PRO A 106 12.54 3.54 -18.41
N LEU A 107 11.78 2.95 -19.35
CA LEU A 107 10.53 2.27 -19.05
C LEU A 107 10.75 0.97 -18.28
N LEU A 108 11.91 0.32 -18.44
CA LEU A 108 12.29 -0.82 -17.60
C LEU A 108 12.31 -0.41 -16.12
N PHE A 109 12.87 0.77 -15.81
CA PHE A 109 12.88 1.27 -14.43
C PHE A 109 11.46 1.50 -13.91
N GLN A 110 10.56 2.07 -14.73
CA GLN A 110 9.17 2.26 -14.33
C GLN A 110 8.47 0.94 -14.02
N HIS A 111 8.68 -0.11 -14.83
CA HIS A 111 8.13 -1.43 -14.56
C HIS A 111 8.65 -2.00 -13.23
N LEU A 112 9.96 -1.94 -12.98
CA LEU A 112 10.56 -2.42 -11.73
C LEU A 112 10.05 -1.65 -10.52
N PHE A 113 10.02 -0.32 -10.63
CA PHE A 113 9.57 0.57 -9.56
C PHE A 113 8.11 0.29 -9.23
N TRP A 114 7.21 0.22 -10.22
CA TRP A 114 5.80 0.01 -9.96
C TRP A 114 5.45 -1.42 -9.58
N PHE A 115 6.20 -2.41 -10.06
CA PHE A 115 6.07 -3.79 -9.59
C PHE A 115 6.27 -3.87 -8.08
N PHE A 116 7.16 -3.05 -7.52
CA PHE A 116 7.25 -2.83 -6.09
C PHE A 116 6.15 -1.89 -5.56
N GLY A 117 5.98 -0.73 -6.19
CA GLY A 117 5.24 0.40 -5.65
C GLY A 117 3.76 0.13 -5.48
N HIS A 118 3.14 -0.67 -6.34
CA HIS A 118 1.73 -1.02 -6.17
C HIS A 118 1.50 -2.02 -5.03
N PRO A 119 2.27 -3.12 -4.89
CA PRO A 119 2.28 -3.90 -3.65
C PRO A 119 2.55 -3.08 -2.38
N GLU A 120 3.46 -2.10 -2.43
CA GLU A 120 3.80 -1.27 -1.27
C GLU A 120 2.59 -0.47 -0.76
N VAL A 121 1.75 0.06 -1.63
CA VAL A 121 0.53 0.76 -1.15
C VAL A 121 -0.44 -0.19 -0.44
N TYR A 122 -0.44 -1.49 -0.76
CA TYR A 122 -1.18 -2.50 0.01
C TYR A 122 -0.52 -2.86 1.34
N VAL A 123 0.81 -2.94 1.38
CA VAL A 123 1.57 -3.11 2.62
C VAL A 123 1.18 -2.03 3.64
N LEU A 124 0.99 -0.78 3.17
CA LEU A 124 0.64 0.34 4.04
C LEU A 124 -0.80 0.30 4.57
N ILE A 125 -1.73 -0.40 3.93
CA ILE A 125 -3.16 -0.39 4.30
C ILE A 125 -3.66 -1.72 4.89
N LEU A 126 -3.05 -2.86 4.52
CA LEU A 126 -3.43 -4.18 5.04
C LEU A 126 -3.44 -4.22 6.57
N PRO A 127 -2.40 -3.77 7.31
CA PRO A 127 -2.43 -3.72 8.77
C PRO A 127 -3.61 -2.90 9.30
N GLY A 128 -3.88 -1.74 8.68
CA GLY A 128 -5.02 -0.90 9.01
C GLY A 128 -6.35 -1.64 8.86
N PHE A 129 -6.51 -2.46 7.83
CA PHE A 129 -7.68 -3.32 7.68
C PHE A 129 -7.82 -4.36 8.79
N GLY A 130 -6.71 -4.96 9.23
CA GLY A 130 -6.69 -5.89 10.35
C GLY A 130 -7.13 -5.22 11.65
N ILE A 131 -6.59 -4.02 11.92
CA ILE A 131 -6.91 -3.19 13.09
C ILE A 131 -8.40 -2.82 13.10
N VAL A 132 -8.91 -2.24 12.00
CA VAL A 132 -10.32 -1.84 11.88
C VAL A 132 -11.24 -3.05 12.05
N SER A 133 -10.92 -4.18 11.43
CA SER A 133 -11.73 -5.40 11.55
C SER A 133 -11.78 -5.93 12.99
N HIS A 134 -10.64 -5.94 13.68
CA HIS A 134 -10.53 -6.38 15.07
C HIS A 134 -11.35 -5.50 16.02
N ILE A 135 -11.23 -4.18 15.87
CA ILE A 135 -11.91 -3.22 16.75
C ILE A 135 -13.41 -3.18 16.46
N CYS A 136 -13.82 -3.20 15.19
CA CYS A 136 -15.24 -3.31 14.84
C CYS A 136 -15.87 -4.55 15.48
N MET A 137 -15.20 -5.71 15.42
CA MET A 137 -15.67 -6.93 16.09
C MET A 137 -15.77 -6.73 17.61
N SER A 138 -14.74 -6.15 18.23
CA SER A 138 -14.66 -5.95 19.68
C SER A 138 -15.76 -5.02 20.20
N ILE A 139 -16.00 -3.89 19.53
CA ILE A 139 -17.06 -2.93 19.89
C ILE A 139 -18.45 -3.52 19.65
N SER A 140 -18.55 -4.42 18.67
CA SER A 140 -19.81 -5.10 18.35
C SER A 140 -20.21 -6.15 19.40
N ASN A 141 -19.31 -6.49 20.34
CA ASN A 141 -19.44 -7.60 21.29
C ASN A 141 -19.80 -8.94 20.61
N ASN A 142 -19.29 -9.15 19.40
CA ASN A 142 -19.47 -10.41 18.67
C ASN A 142 -18.34 -11.38 19.00
N ASP A 143 -18.63 -12.68 19.08
CA ASP A 143 -17.62 -13.71 19.31
C ASP A 143 -16.63 -13.87 18.12
N SER A 144 -17.01 -13.37 16.94
CA SER A 144 -16.18 -13.38 15.74
C SER A 144 -16.52 -12.24 14.80
N SER A 145 -15.59 -11.90 13.89
CA SER A 145 -15.85 -10.92 12.84
C SER A 145 -16.90 -11.45 11.87
N PHE A 146 -17.84 -10.59 11.48
CA PHE A 146 -18.82 -10.93 10.44
C PHE A 146 -18.11 -11.31 9.14
N GLY A 147 -18.41 -12.50 8.62
CA GLY A 147 -17.76 -13.03 7.44
C GLY A 147 -16.25 -13.23 7.61
N TYR A 148 -15.79 -13.71 8.76
CA TYR A 148 -14.37 -13.94 9.07
C TYR A 148 -13.56 -14.56 7.92
N TYR A 149 -14.02 -15.67 7.33
CA TYR A 149 -13.37 -16.27 6.16
C TYR A 149 -13.42 -15.36 4.92
N GLY A 150 -14.54 -14.65 4.71
CA GLY A 150 -14.67 -13.68 3.63
C GLY A 150 -13.67 -12.53 3.75
N LEU A 151 -13.41 -12.04 4.97
CA LEU A 151 -12.42 -11.01 5.24
C LEU A 151 -10.98 -11.51 5.01
N ILE A 152 -10.65 -12.75 5.41
CA ILE A 152 -9.35 -13.37 5.13
C ILE A 152 -9.17 -13.56 3.63
N CYS A 153 -10.14 -14.18 2.95
CA CYS A 153 -10.11 -14.38 1.51
C CYS A 153 -10.02 -13.05 0.76
N ALA A 154 -10.72 -12.00 1.21
CA ALA A 154 -10.61 -10.67 0.62
C ALA A 154 -9.18 -10.11 0.73
N MET A 155 -8.53 -10.22 1.89
CA MET A 155 -7.14 -9.78 2.03
C MET A 155 -6.18 -10.63 1.19
N ALA A 156 -6.36 -11.95 1.14
CA ALA A 156 -5.59 -12.83 0.28
C ALA A 156 -5.76 -12.47 -1.21
N SER A 157 -6.98 -12.18 -1.65
CA SER A 157 -7.25 -11.71 -3.01
C SER A 157 -6.55 -10.38 -3.31
N ILE A 158 -6.53 -9.44 -2.35
CA ILE A 158 -5.80 -8.17 -2.49
C ILE A 158 -4.29 -8.42 -2.66
N VAL A 159 -3.70 -9.34 -1.89
CA VAL A 159 -2.28 -9.72 -2.05
C VAL A 159 -2.00 -10.28 -3.44
N CYS A 160 -2.79 -11.26 -3.88
CA CYS A 160 -2.58 -11.92 -5.17
C CYS A 160 -2.80 -10.96 -6.35
N LEU A 161 -3.92 -10.23 -6.36
CA LEU A 161 -4.25 -9.30 -7.43
C LEU A 161 -3.35 -8.07 -7.41
N GLY A 162 -3.01 -7.56 -6.23
CA GLY A 162 -2.12 -6.41 -6.06
C GLY A 162 -0.72 -6.65 -6.60
N SER A 163 -0.27 -7.90 -6.66
CA SER A 163 1.02 -8.28 -7.24
C SER A 163 1.02 -8.29 -8.78
N VAL A 164 -0.14 -8.16 -9.44
CA VAL A 164 -0.28 -8.30 -10.90
C VAL A 164 -0.93 -7.10 -11.60
N VAL A 165 -1.04 -5.95 -10.93
CA VAL A 165 -1.73 -4.76 -11.47
C VAL A 165 -0.85 -3.52 -11.65
N TRP A 166 0.45 -3.62 -11.39
CA TRP A 166 1.34 -2.45 -11.28
C TRP A 166 1.32 -1.50 -12.48
N ALA A 167 1.09 -2.01 -13.69
CA ALA A 167 1.17 -1.20 -14.90
C ALA A 167 0.00 -0.22 -15.09
N HIS A 168 -1.01 -0.20 -14.21
CA HIS A 168 -1.99 0.91 -14.24
C HIS A 168 -1.36 2.27 -13.91
N HIS A 169 -0.21 2.30 -13.25
CA HIS A 169 0.55 3.54 -13.06
C HIS A 169 1.30 3.97 -14.33
N MET A 170 1.19 3.19 -15.40
CA MET A 170 1.97 3.34 -16.63
C MET A 170 1.06 3.46 -17.85
N PHE A 171 -0.24 3.75 -17.71
CA PHE A 171 -1.14 3.81 -18.87
C PHE A 171 -0.73 4.86 -19.92
N MET A 172 -0.02 5.91 -19.50
CA MET A 172 0.45 6.97 -20.39
C MET A 172 1.81 6.71 -21.05
N VAL A 173 2.45 5.56 -20.81
CA VAL A 173 3.76 5.24 -21.42
C VAL A 173 3.65 4.64 -22.83
N GLY A 174 2.43 4.47 -23.34
CA GLY A 174 2.19 3.90 -24.68
C GLY A 174 2.10 2.37 -24.69
N LEU A 175 1.57 1.75 -23.63
CA LEU A 175 1.24 0.32 -23.62
C LEU A 175 0.29 -0.03 -24.78
N ASP A 176 0.39 -1.25 -25.30
CA ASP A 176 -0.58 -1.73 -26.29
C ASP A 176 -1.98 -1.82 -25.69
N TYR A 177 -2.99 -1.74 -26.56
CA TYR A 177 -4.39 -1.69 -26.17
C TYR A 177 -4.84 -2.90 -25.34
N LEU A 178 -4.36 -4.11 -25.65
CA LEU A 178 -4.76 -5.33 -24.94
C LEU A 178 -4.14 -5.36 -23.54
N THR A 179 -2.88 -4.95 -23.42
CA THR A 179 -2.21 -4.81 -22.13
C THR A 179 -2.93 -3.76 -21.25
N ALA A 180 -3.26 -2.59 -21.80
CA ALA A 180 -3.97 -1.56 -21.05
C ALA A 180 -5.35 -2.04 -20.55
N ILE A 181 -6.10 -2.78 -21.37
CA ILE A 181 -7.39 -3.35 -20.96
C ILE A 181 -7.22 -4.42 -19.87
N PHE A 182 -6.21 -5.28 -20.00
CA PHE A 182 -5.94 -6.30 -18.99
C PHE A 182 -5.69 -5.65 -17.63
N PHE A 183 -4.73 -4.72 -17.55
CA PHE A 183 -4.39 -4.04 -16.30
C PHE A 183 -5.56 -3.22 -15.75
N SER A 184 -6.33 -2.55 -16.61
CA SER A 184 -7.54 -1.83 -16.23
C SER A 184 -8.58 -2.76 -15.58
N SER A 185 -8.88 -3.88 -16.24
CA SER A 185 -9.87 -4.85 -15.79
C SER A 185 -9.49 -5.51 -14.46
N VAL A 186 -8.24 -5.96 -14.33
CA VAL A 186 -7.78 -6.63 -13.10
C VAL A 186 -7.71 -5.64 -11.94
N THR A 187 -7.31 -4.39 -12.19
CA THR A 187 -7.30 -3.34 -11.15
C THR A 187 -8.72 -3.05 -10.63
N MET A 188 -9.71 -2.95 -11.53
CA MET A 188 -11.12 -2.78 -11.13
C MET A 188 -11.62 -3.91 -10.23
N ILE A 189 -11.22 -5.16 -10.48
CA ILE A 189 -11.64 -6.33 -9.70
C ILE A 189 -11.21 -6.22 -8.23
N ILE A 190 -10.11 -5.53 -7.91
CA ILE A 190 -9.66 -5.31 -6.53
C ILE A 190 -10.69 -4.51 -5.70
N GLY A 191 -11.57 -3.76 -6.36
CA GLY A 191 -12.71 -3.11 -5.72
C GLY A 191 -13.64 -4.09 -4.99
N ILE A 192 -13.77 -5.34 -5.47
CA ILE A 192 -14.65 -6.36 -4.89
C ILE A 192 -14.20 -6.80 -3.49
N PRO A 193 -12.99 -7.35 -3.28
CA PRO A 193 -12.54 -7.74 -1.93
C PRO A 193 -12.47 -6.54 -0.98
N THR A 194 -12.17 -5.35 -1.50
CA THR A 194 -12.22 -4.11 -0.71
C THR A 194 -13.64 -3.80 -0.23
N GLY A 195 -14.64 -3.93 -1.12
CA GLY A 195 -16.05 -3.75 -0.80
C GLY A 195 -16.55 -4.76 0.23
N ILE A 196 -16.18 -6.04 0.11
CA ILE A 196 -16.53 -7.09 1.10
C ILE A 196 -16.14 -6.62 2.52
N LYS A 197 -14.92 -6.09 2.67
CA LYS A 197 -14.43 -5.60 3.96
C LYS A 197 -15.22 -4.40 4.48
N VAL A 198 -15.47 -3.41 3.63
CA VAL A 198 -16.27 -2.22 3.99
C VAL A 198 -17.66 -2.61 4.46
N PHE A 199 -18.36 -3.48 3.72
CA PHE A 199 -19.70 -3.93 4.09
C PHE A 199 -19.69 -4.75 5.39
N SER A 200 -18.68 -5.61 5.60
CA SER A 200 -18.54 -6.35 6.85
C SER A 200 -18.35 -5.42 8.05
N TRP A 201 -17.56 -4.34 7.93
CA TRP A 201 -17.39 -3.38 9.02
C TRP A 201 -18.68 -2.62 9.34
N LEU A 202 -19.38 -2.14 8.31
CA LEU A 202 -20.67 -1.47 8.47
C LEU A 202 -21.70 -2.39 9.14
N TYR A 203 -21.75 -3.66 8.74
CA TYR A 203 -22.65 -4.65 9.34
C TYR A 203 -22.35 -4.85 10.83
N MET A 204 -21.08 -5.06 11.19
CA MET A 204 -20.67 -5.23 12.59
C MET A 204 -21.10 -4.02 13.44
N LEU A 205 -20.74 -2.81 13.03
CA LEU A 205 -21.06 -1.59 13.77
C LEU A 205 -22.57 -1.30 13.90
N ASN A 206 -23.39 -1.78 12.96
CA ASN A 206 -24.84 -1.60 12.99
C ASN A 206 -25.58 -2.68 13.82
N SER A 207 -24.92 -3.81 14.10
CA SER A 207 -25.57 -4.96 14.74
C SER A 207 -25.62 -4.88 16.27
N CYS A 208 -24.98 -3.87 16.89
CA CYS A 208 -24.97 -3.71 18.35
C CYS A 208 -25.26 -2.26 18.79
N GLY A 209 -25.57 -2.10 20.09
CA GLY A 209 -25.63 -0.80 20.74
C GLY A 209 -24.23 -0.20 20.92
N THR A 210 -23.74 0.51 19.90
CA THR A 210 -22.46 1.23 19.96
C THR A 210 -22.55 2.45 20.87
N ARG A 211 -21.49 2.73 21.64
CA ARG A 211 -21.42 3.91 22.52
C ARG A 211 -20.97 5.12 21.71
N LEU A 212 -21.90 6.00 21.35
CA LEU A 212 -21.61 7.22 20.57
C LEU A 212 -20.63 8.18 21.25
N SER A 213 -20.43 8.06 22.56
CA SER A 213 -19.46 8.85 23.31
C SER A 213 -18.02 8.32 23.24
N ASP A 214 -17.79 7.18 22.58
CA ASP A 214 -16.44 6.61 22.44
C ASP A 214 -15.72 7.23 21.23
N PRO A 215 -14.59 7.95 21.41
CA PRO A 215 -13.87 8.57 20.31
C PRO A 215 -13.44 7.58 19.21
N VAL A 216 -13.13 6.33 19.56
CA VAL A 216 -12.67 5.33 18.58
C VAL A 216 -13.75 5.02 17.55
N LEU A 217 -15.04 5.08 17.92
CA LEU A 217 -16.15 4.83 17.00
C LEU A 217 -16.16 5.86 15.86
N TRP A 218 -15.95 7.13 16.19
CA TRP A 218 -15.92 8.21 15.20
C TRP A 218 -14.72 8.11 14.27
N TRP A 219 -13.56 7.69 14.79
CA TRP A 219 -12.41 7.39 13.94
C TRP A 219 -12.66 6.23 12.99
N LEU A 220 -13.34 5.17 13.43
CA LEU A 220 -13.73 4.04 12.56
C LEU A 220 -14.70 4.48 11.47
N VAL A 221 -15.76 5.22 11.82
CA VAL A 221 -16.74 5.73 10.85
C VAL A 221 -16.05 6.67 9.86
N GLY A 222 -15.20 7.57 10.34
CA GLY A 222 -14.40 8.47 9.50
C GLY A 222 -13.48 7.72 8.54
N PHE A 223 -12.76 6.71 9.04
CA PHE A 223 -11.93 5.82 8.22
C PHE A 223 -12.79 5.16 7.13
N ILE A 224 -13.90 4.51 7.47
CA ILE A 224 -14.74 3.78 6.52
C ILE A 224 -15.26 4.73 5.43
N PHE A 225 -15.73 5.92 5.82
CA PHE A 225 -16.26 6.91 4.89
C PHE A 225 -15.20 7.44 3.92
N LEU A 226 -14.09 7.97 4.44
CA LEU A 226 -13.03 8.58 3.65
C LEU A 226 -12.32 7.54 2.76
N PHE A 227 -12.08 6.34 3.30
CA PHE A 227 -11.51 5.24 2.54
C PHE A 227 -12.44 4.80 1.41
N THR A 228 -13.76 4.81 1.60
CA THR A 228 -14.72 4.49 0.54
C THR A 228 -14.72 5.54 -0.57
N ILE A 229 -14.66 6.83 -0.24
CA ILE A 229 -14.51 7.92 -1.23
C ILE A 229 -13.21 7.74 -2.03
N GLY A 230 -12.10 7.48 -1.34
CA GLY A 230 -10.83 7.12 -1.96
C GLY A 230 -10.94 5.91 -2.88
N GLY A 231 -11.62 4.86 -2.45
CA GLY A 231 -11.85 3.66 -3.25
C GLY A 231 -12.63 3.93 -4.55
N VAL A 232 -13.71 4.72 -4.48
CA VAL A 232 -14.52 5.07 -5.66
C VAL A 232 -13.70 5.88 -6.67
N THR A 233 -12.90 6.85 -6.20
CA THR A 233 -11.98 7.60 -7.08
C THR A 233 -10.90 6.70 -7.68
N GLY A 234 -10.46 5.67 -6.96
CA GLY A 234 -9.51 4.67 -7.45
C GLY A 234 -10.09 3.77 -8.54
N VAL A 235 -11.37 3.41 -8.44
CA VAL A 235 -12.07 2.69 -9.52
C VAL A 235 -12.13 3.56 -10.78
N ALA A 236 -12.34 4.87 -10.66
CA ALA A 236 -12.27 5.77 -11.81
C ALA A 236 -10.86 5.80 -12.43
N LEU A 237 -9.79 5.86 -11.62
CA LEU A 237 -8.40 5.83 -12.10
C LEU A 237 -7.98 4.48 -12.69
N SER A 238 -8.60 3.39 -12.25
CA SER A 238 -8.31 2.07 -12.81
C SER A 238 -8.74 1.93 -14.28
N ALA A 239 -9.68 2.78 -14.74
CA ALA A 239 -10.09 2.81 -16.13
C ALA A 239 -9.06 3.54 -17.00
N SER A 240 -8.28 2.78 -17.78
CA SER A 240 -7.26 3.33 -18.69
C SER A 240 -7.78 4.39 -19.66
N SER A 241 -9.06 4.35 -20.06
CA SER A 241 -9.69 5.36 -20.90
C SER A 241 -9.92 6.70 -20.18
N LEU A 242 -10.15 6.68 -18.87
CA LEU A 242 -10.29 7.87 -18.04
C LEU A 242 -8.93 8.39 -17.57
N ASP A 243 -7.96 7.49 -17.33
CA ASP A 243 -6.63 7.88 -16.86
C ASP A 243 -5.91 8.81 -17.85
N ILE A 244 -6.23 8.76 -19.15
CA ILE A 244 -5.76 9.75 -20.14
C ILE A 244 -6.05 11.20 -19.72
N LEU A 245 -7.15 11.44 -19.00
CA LEU A 245 -7.55 12.76 -18.50
C LEU A 245 -7.03 13.05 -17.09
N PHE A 246 -6.69 12.02 -16.31
CA PHE A 246 -6.41 12.16 -14.88
C PHE A 246 -4.94 11.94 -14.52
N HIS A 247 -4.15 11.27 -15.36
CA HIS A 247 -2.75 10.95 -15.11
C HIS A 247 -1.94 12.21 -14.79
N ASP A 248 -1.11 12.13 -13.75
CA ASP A 248 -0.29 13.24 -13.24
C ASP A 248 -1.05 14.54 -12.92
N THR A 249 -2.36 14.47 -12.68
CA THR A 249 -3.16 15.61 -12.21
C THR A 249 -3.40 15.55 -10.69
N TRP A 250 -3.95 16.63 -10.15
CA TRP A 250 -4.41 16.69 -8.76
C TRP A 250 -5.49 15.65 -8.42
N PHE A 251 -6.14 15.03 -9.41
CA PHE A 251 -7.09 13.95 -9.17
C PHE A 251 -6.39 12.71 -8.57
N VAL A 252 -5.25 12.31 -9.14
CA VAL A 252 -4.43 11.19 -8.63
C VAL A 252 -3.91 11.50 -7.23
N VAL A 253 -3.43 12.72 -7.02
CA VAL A 253 -2.95 13.17 -5.71
C VAL A 253 -4.08 13.10 -4.68
N ALA A 254 -5.27 13.62 -4.99
CA ALA A 254 -6.42 13.59 -4.09
C ALA A 254 -6.85 12.15 -3.77
N HIS A 255 -7.00 11.30 -4.80
CA HIS A 255 -7.31 9.88 -4.63
C HIS A 255 -6.32 9.21 -3.65
N PHE A 256 -5.03 9.37 -3.89
CA PHE A 256 -4.00 8.76 -3.07
C PHE A 256 -4.01 9.30 -1.63
N HIS A 257 -4.29 10.59 -1.42
CA HIS A 257 -4.40 11.15 -0.06
C HIS A 257 -5.65 10.64 0.68
N TYR A 258 -6.77 10.38 0.01
CA TYR A 258 -7.91 9.73 0.64
C TYR A 258 -7.60 8.30 1.10
N VAL A 259 -6.84 7.54 0.32
CA VAL A 259 -6.53 6.14 0.63
C VAL A 259 -5.35 6.00 1.59
N LEU A 260 -4.26 6.73 1.36
CA LEU A 260 -3.03 6.67 2.17
C LEU A 260 -3.10 7.57 3.41
N SER A 261 -3.28 8.88 3.22
CA SER A 261 -3.26 9.84 4.33
C SER A 261 -4.52 9.75 5.19
N LEU A 262 -5.68 9.39 4.65
CA LEU A 262 -6.91 9.27 5.42
C LEU A 262 -7.30 7.82 5.72
N GLY A 263 -6.68 6.84 5.04
CA GLY A 263 -6.79 5.42 5.38
C GLY A 263 -5.68 4.98 6.34
N SER A 264 -4.44 4.80 5.84
CA SER A 264 -3.32 4.25 6.62
C SER A 264 -3.02 5.06 7.87
N TYR A 265 -2.90 6.39 7.79
CA TYR A 265 -2.63 7.21 8.97
C TYR A 265 -3.78 7.17 9.99
N SER A 266 -5.04 7.26 9.55
CA SER A 266 -6.19 7.10 10.46
C SER A 266 -6.18 5.75 11.16
N SER A 267 -5.73 4.68 10.51
CA SER A 267 -5.61 3.37 11.14
C SER A 267 -4.54 3.32 12.25
N VAL A 268 -3.46 4.10 12.11
CA VAL A 268 -2.47 4.29 13.18
C VAL A 268 -3.08 5.04 14.37
N ILE A 269 -3.87 6.09 14.11
CA ILE A 269 -4.59 6.81 15.17
C ILE A 269 -5.60 5.90 15.87
N ILE A 270 -6.38 5.12 15.12
CA ILE A 270 -7.31 4.12 15.65
C ILE A 270 -6.58 3.11 16.55
N MET A 271 -5.45 2.58 16.07
CA MET A 271 -4.60 1.65 16.82
C MET A 271 -4.12 2.28 18.14
N LEU A 272 -3.60 3.51 18.08
CA LEU A 272 -3.15 4.24 19.26
C LEU A 272 -4.30 4.42 20.24
N VAL A 273 -5.46 4.94 19.80
CA VAL A 273 -6.61 5.17 20.67
C VAL A 273 -7.09 3.89 21.35
N TRP A 274 -7.16 2.79 20.60
CA TRP A 274 -7.67 1.52 21.10
C TRP A 274 -6.72 0.84 22.09
N TRP A 275 -5.43 0.73 21.76
CA TRP A 275 -4.46 0.00 22.58
C TRP A 275 -3.70 0.89 23.59
N TRP A 276 -3.87 2.21 23.60
CA TRP A 276 -3.19 3.10 24.54
C TRP A 276 -3.34 2.68 26.01
N PRO A 277 -4.56 2.38 26.53
CA PRO A 277 -4.69 1.98 27.93
C PRO A 277 -3.97 0.67 28.25
N PHE A 278 -3.88 -0.25 27.27
CA PHE A 278 -3.17 -1.51 27.42
C PHE A 278 -1.65 -1.31 27.44
N ILE A 279 -1.12 -0.45 26.57
CA ILE A 279 0.33 -0.21 26.44
C ILE A 279 0.86 0.65 27.60
N ILE A 280 0.12 1.70 27.97
CA ILE A 280 0.58 2.75 28.90
C ILE A 280 0.01 2.57 30.31
N GLY A 281 -1.10 1.85 30.47
CA GLY A 281 -1.78 1.66 31.76
C GLY A 281 -2.69 2.82 32.18
N TYR A 282 -2.82 3.86 31.34
CA TYR A 282 -3.67 5.03 31.60
C TYR A 282 -4.62 5.27 30.42
N SER A 283 -5.85 5.68 30.69
CA SER A 283 -6.79 6.11 29.64
C SER A 283 -6.44 7.52 29.15
N MET A 284 -6.56 7.75 27.84
CA MET A 284 -6.58 9.12 27.30
C MET A 284 -7.83 9.87 27.75
N ASN A 285 -7.77 11.20 27.72
CA ASN A 285 -8.95 12.01 27.89
C ASN A 285 -9.90 11.78 26.71
N LYS A 286 -11.20 11.67 27.00
CA LYS A 286 -12.24 11.35 26.02
C LYS A 286 -12.72 12.60 25.29
#